data_AF-F8PHL2-F1
#
_entry.id   AF-F8PHL2-F1
#
_cell.length_a   1.000
_cell.length_b   1.000
_cell.length_c   1.000
_cell.angle_alpha   90.00
_cell.angle_beta   90.00
_cell.angle_gamma   90.00
#
_symmetry.space_group_name_H-M   'P 1'
#
loop_
_entity.id
_entity.type
_entity.pdbx_description
1 polymer ?
#
loop_
_entity_poly.entity_id
_entity_poly.type
_entity_poly.pdbx_seq_one_letter_code
_entity_poly.pdbx_strand_id
1 'polypeptide(L)' 'LPLQKLNVSIPIYNIDGTLNAGGYITHKWLFVVEYQDHREHITAEVTQLGKINLILGCTWLVKHNPEID' A
#
# COMPACT_ATOMS: atom_id res chain seq x y z
N LEU A 1 -6.35 -12.75 -0.12
CA LEU A 1 -7.01 -11.43 -0.10
C LEU A 1 -8.02 -11.37 -1.24
N PRO A 2 -9.23 -10.80 -1.08
CA PRO A 2 -10.16 -10.55 -2.19
C PRO A 2 -9.60 -9.43 -3.10
N LEU A 3 -8.63 -9.80 -3.94
CA LEU A 3 -7.95 -8.87 -4.84
C LEU A 3 -8.87 -8.41 -5.96
N GLN A 4 -8.90 -7.10 -6.22
CA GLN A 4 -9.55 -6.53 -7.39
C GLN A 4 -8.50 -6.16 -8.43
N LYS A 5 -8.63 -6.68 -9.65
CA LYS A 5 -7.73 -6.37 -10.76
C LYS A 5 -7.88 -4.90 -11.19
N LEU A 6 -6.76 -4.23 -11.47
CA LEU A 6 -6.75 -2.90 -12.06
C LEU A 6 -6.98 -2.98 -13.58
N ASN A 7 -7.64 -1.96 -14.14
CA ASN A 7 -7.80 -1.83 -15.59
C ASN A 7 -6.46 -1.52 -16.29
N VAL A 8 -5.58 -0.79 -15.60
CA VAL A 8 -4.25 -0.41 -16.07
C VAL A 8 -3.27 -0.72 -14.94
N SER A 9 -2.16 -1.39 -15.27
CA SER A 9 -1.10 -1.68 -14.31
C SER A 9 -0.28 -0.42 -14.02
N ILE A 10 0.20 -0.29 -12.78
CA ILE A 10 0.97 0.87 -12.34
C ILE A 10 2.43 0.44 -12.16
N PRO A 11 3.39 1.03 -12.90
CA PRO A 11 4.81 0.73 -12.70
C PRO A 11 5.28 1.29 -11.36
N ILE A 12 6.04 0.49 -10.61
CA ILE A 12 6.72 0.94 -9.39
C ILE A 12 8.21 1.07 -9.71
N TYR A 13 8.77 2.20 -9.34
CA TYR A 13 10.21 2.46 -9.42
C TYR A 13 10.80 2.55 -8.02
N ASN A 14 11.98 1.97 -7.84
CA ASN A 14 12.80 2.17 -6.66
C ASN A 14 13.43 3.58 -6.70
N ILE A 15 14.04 4.00 -5.59
CA ILE A 15 14.67 5.33 -5.47
C ILE A 15 15.79 5.53 -6.49
N ASP A 16 16.47 4.45 -6.89
CA ASP A 16 17.52 4.47 -7.92
C ASP A 16 16.98 4.51 -9.37
N GLY A 17 15.66 4.59 -9.54
CA GLY A 17 14.99 4.64 -10.84
C GLY A 17 14.82 3.29 -11.53
N THR A 18 15.28 2.19 -10.92
CA THR A 18 15.04 0.84 -11.44
C THR A 18 13.60 0.41 -11.19
N LEU A 19 13.07 -0.49 -12.03
CA LEU A 19 11.78 -1.11 -11.75
C LEU A 19 11.85 -1.94 -10.47
N ASN A 20 10.79 -1.87 -9.67
CA ASN A 20 10.68 -2.71 -8.50
C ASN A 20 10.75 -4.19 -8.88
N ALA A 21 11.52 -4.99 -8.14
CA ALA A 21 11.69 -6.41 -8.42
C ALA A 21 10.38 -7.21 -8.30
N GLY A 22 9.40 -6.69 -7.55
CA GLY A 22 8.05 -7.21 -7.47
C GLY A 22 7.20 -6.98 -8.72
N GLY A 23 7.71 -6.20 -9.68
CA GLY A 23 7.00 -5.83 -10.89
C GLY A 23 6.01 -4.69 -10.65
N TYR A 24 4.94 -4.70 -11.46
CA TYR A 24 3.94 -3.64 -11.48
C TYR A 24 2.81 -3.98 -10.52
N ILE A 25 2.13 -2.95 -10.02
CA ILE A 25 0.86 -3.14 -9.33
C ILE A 25 -0.18 -3.53 -10.38
N THR A 26 -0.82 -4.66 -10.17
CA THR A 26 -1.88 -5.19 -11.05
C THR A 26 -3.21 -5.33 -10.33
N HIS A 27 -3.19 -5.27 -8.99
CA HIS A 27 -4.36 -5.47 -8.15
C HIS A 27 -4.38 -4.43 -7.04
N LYS A 28 -5.58 -4.20 -6.52
CA LYS A 28 -5.82 -3.47 -5.29
C LYS A 28 -6.62 -4.34 -4.32
N TRP A 29 -6.54 -4.00 -3.04
CA TRP A 29 -7.32 -4.63 -2.00
C TRP A 29 -7.95 -3.58 -1.10
N LEU A 30 -9.27 -3.66 -0.92
CA LEU A 30 -10.02 -2.85 0.04
C LEU A 30 -10.11 -3.62 1.36
N PHE A 31 -9.66 -3.01 2.45
CA PHE A 31 -9.75 -3.59 3.78
C PHE A 31 -9.97 -2.53 4.85
N VAL A 32 -10.34 -2.98 6.04
CA VAL A 32 -10.53 -2.13 7.21
C VAL A 32 -9.22 -2.06 7.98
N VAL A 33 -8.76 -0.85 8.27
CA VAL A 33 -7.70 -0.59 9.25
C VAL A 33 -8.35 -0.13 10.54
N GLU A 34 -7.88 -0.69 11.64
CA GLU A 34 -8.18 -0.22 12.99
C GLU A 34 -6.93 0.52 13.49
N TYR A 35 -7.10 1.77 13.87
CA TYR A 35 -6.02 2.59 14.39
C TYR A 35 -6.57 3.50 15.49
N GLN A 36 -5.98 3.43 16.68
CA GLN A 36 -6.49 4.10 17.88
C GLN A 36 -7.98 3.76 18.14
N ASP A 37 -8.83 4.77 18.25
CA ASP A 37 -10.26 4.66 18.58
C ASP A 37 -11.17 4.68 17.34
N HIS A 38 -10.61 4.62 16.12
CA HIS A 38 -11.40 4.57 14.89
C HIS A 38 -11.04 3.40 13.96
N ARG A 39 -11.98 3.14 13.05
CA ARG A 39 -11.86 2.17 11.96
C ARG A 39 -12.13 2.87 10.65
N GLU A 40 -11.32 2.60 9.64
CA GLU A 40 -11.50 3.17 8.30
C GLU A 40 -11.31 2.11 7.21
N HIS A 41 -12.04 2.27 6.11
CA HIS A 41 -11.76 1.51 4.90
C HIS A 41 -10.63 2.17 4.13
N ILE A 42 -9.60 1.39 3.80
CA ILE A 42 -8.51 1.83 2.93
C ILE A 42 -8.40 0.91 1.71
N THR A 43 -8.10 1.53 0.57
CA THR A 43 -7.71 0.81 -0.64
C THR A 43 -6.19 0.83 -0.71
N ALA A 44 -5.57 -0.35 -0.74
CA ALA A 44 -4.13 -0.47 -0.94
C ALA A 44 -3.83 -1.10 -2.30
N GLU A 45 -2.77 -0.61 -2.94
CA GLU A 45 -2.13 -1.23 -4.08
C GLU A 45 -1.35 -2.48 -3.64
N VAL A 46 -1.48 -3.55 -4.42
CA VAL A 46 -0.87 -4.85 -4.09
C VAL A 46 0.37 -5.06 -4.95
N THR A 47 1.50 -5.24 -4.28
CA THR A 47 2.78 -5.59 -4.89
C THR A 47 3.60 -6.49 -3.94
N GLN A 48 4.70 -7.05 -4.44
CA GLN A 48 5.62 -7.83 -3.63
C GLN A 48 6.51 -6.91 -2.78
N LEU A 49 6.32 -6.94 -1.47
CA LEU A 49 7.05 -6.10 -0.50
C LEU A 49 8.19 -6.86 0.21
N GLY A 50 8.49 -8.09 -0.22
CA GLY A 50 9.48 -8.94 0.42
C GLY A 50 9.02 -9.40 1.81
N LYS A 51 9.71 -9.00 2.86
CA LYS A 51 9.39 -9.36 4.25
C LYS A 51 8.36 -8.44 4.92
N ILE A 52 8.02 -7.32 4.27
CA ILE A 52 7.10 -6.32 4.80
C ILE A 52 5.67 -6.70 4.38
N ASN A 53 4.72 -6.63 5.31
CA ASN A 53 3.32 -6.97 5.01
C ASN A 53 2.51 -5.79 4.45
N LEU A 54 2.83 -4.56 4.88
CA LEU A 54 2.09 -3.35 4.53
C LEU A 54 3.02 -2.14 4.63
N ILE A 55 2.91 -1.23 3.67
CA ILE A 55 3.53 0.10 3.72
C ILE A 55 2.39 1.13 3.75
N LEU A 56 2.38 1.98 4.77
CA LEU A 56 1.47 3.12 4.86
C LEU A 56 2.17 4.35 4.28
N GLY A 57 1.62 4.87 3.18
CA GLY A 57 2.18 6.02 2.48
C GLY A 57 2.02 7.34 3.24
N CYS A 58 2.68 8.39 2.74
CA CYS A 58 2.64 9.72 3.34
C CYS A 58 1.23 10.29 3.49
N THR A 59 0.32 9.98 2.57
CA THR A 59 -1.10 10.38 2.67
C THR A 59 -1.77 9.84 3.93
N TRP A 60 -1.47 8.60 4.31
CA TRP A 60 -1.97 8.02 5.54
C TRP A 60 -1.28 8.64 6.78
N LEU A 61 0.04 8.81 6.72
CA LEU A 61 0.83 9.39 7.82
C LEU A 61 0.45 10.84 8.13
N VAL A 62 0.27 11.69 7.12
CA VAL A 62 -0.15 13.09 7.31
C VAL A 62 -1.53 13.18 7.95
N LYS A 63 -2.44 12.27 7.60
CA LYS A 63 -3.79 12.23 8.15
C LYS A 63 -3.82 11.80 9.61
N HIS A 64 -3.01 10.80 9.98
CA HIS A 64 -3.10 10.16 11.31
C HIS A 64 -2.00 10.56 12.28
N ASN A 65 -0.89 11.14 11.79
CA ASN A 65 0.27 11.58 12.54
C ASN A 65 0.65 10.64 13.70
N PRO A 66 0.96 9.35 13.41
CA PRO A 66 1.23 8.38 14.46
C PRO A 66 2.50 8.73 15.23
N GLU A 67 2.52 8.36 16.51
CA GLU A 67 3.75 8.34 17.29
C GLU A 67 4.67 7.23 16.77
N ILE A 68 5.95 7.54 16.61
CA ILE A 68 7.00 6.62 16.17
C ILE A 68 7.94 6.43 17.37
N ASP A 69 8.13 5.18 17.80
CA ASP A 69 9.13 4.76 18.80
C ASP A 69 10.49 4.49 18.13
#